data_AF-A0A2Z6NG52-F1
#
_entry.id   AF-A0A2Z6NG52-F1
#
_cell.length_a   1.000
_cell.length_b   1.000
_cell.length_c   1.000
_cell.angle_alpha   90.00
_cell.angle_beta   90.00
_cell.angle_gamma   90.00
#
_symmetry.space_group_name_H-M   'P 1'
#
loop_
_entity.id
_entity.type
_entity.pdbx_description
1 polymer ?
#
loop_
_entity_poly.entity_id
_entity_poly.type
_entity_poly.pdbx_seq_one_letter_code
_entity_poly.pdbx_strand_id
1 'polypeptide(L)'
;FTLEDKVTRKKVLDYFREKYNIELKYPLLPAIQSGSDARPMYFPMELCQIEAGQRYSKRLNEEQVTNLLRATCQRPHQREQDIR
;
A
#
# COMPACT_ATOMS: atom_id res chain seq x y z
N PHE A 1 12.25 15.70 3.01
CA PHE A 1 13.18 14.61 2.69
C PHE A 1 14.44 15.22 2.07
N THR A 2 15.58 14.55 2.18
CA THR A 2 16.83 14.98 1.55
C THR A 2 16.89 14.41 0.14
N LEU A 3 17.21 15.27 -0.84
CA LEU A 3 17.47 14.83 -2.21
C LEU A 3 18.84 14.12 -2.28
N GLU A 4 19.15 13.50 -3.43
CA GLU A 4 20.33 12.66 -3.64
C GLU A 4 21.65 13.35 -3.25
N ASP A 5 21.71 14.68 -3.39
CA ASP A 5 22.86 15.50 -3.00
C ASP A 5 23.03 15.67 -1.49
N LYS A 6 22.09 15.17 -0.66
CA LYS A 6 22.01 15.31 0.82
C LYS A 6 22.03 16.73 1.38
N VAL A 7 22.28 17.75 0.56
CA VAL A 7 22.34 19.17 0.93
C VAL A 7 20.95 19.80 0.88
N THR A 8 20.12 19.41 -0.09
CA THR A 8 18.83 20.06 -0.33
C THR A 8 17.70 19.33 0.39
N ARG A 9 17.15 19.97 1.42
CA ARG A 9 15.93 19.52 2.11
C ARG A 9 14.72 20.13 1.41
N LYS A 10 13.82 19.27 0.90
CA LYS A 10 12.57 19.69 0.26
C LYS A 10 11.36 18.99 0.86
N LYS A 11 10.18 19.62 0.83
CA LYS A 11 8.93 18.95 1.18
C LYS A 11 8.52 18.04 0.03
N VAL A 12 7.90 16.90 0.36
CA VAL A 12 7.39 15.94 -0.63
C VAL A 12 6.44 16.65 -1.60
N LEU A 13 5.50 17.44 -1.07
CA LEU A 13 4.59 18.30 -1.82
C LEU A 13 5.29 19.16 -2.88
N ASP A 14 6.27 19.97 -2.45
CA ASP A 14 6.98 20.91 -3.33
C ASP A 14 7.78 20.17 -4.41
N TYR A 15 8.34 19.00 -4.09
CA TYR A 15 9.07 18.20 -5.07
C TYR A 15 8.15 17.62 -6.15
N PHE A 16 7.01 17.06 -5.76
CA PHE A 16 6.07 16.48 -6.73
C PHE A 16 5.40 17.57 -7.58
N ARG A 17 5.14 18.75 -7.01
CA ARG A 17 4.67 19.91 -7.76
C ARG A 17 5.72 20.40 -8.77
N GLU A 18 6.97 20.62 -8.36
CA GLU A 18 7.98 21.18 -9.26
C GLU A 18 8.51 20.16 -10.30
N LYS A 19 8.73 18.90 -9.91
CA LYS A 19 9.36 17.90 -10.78
C LYS A 19 8.37 17.21 -11.70
N TYR A 20 7.17 16.91 -11.19
CA TYR A 20 6.17 16.13 -11.91
C TYR A 20 4.93 16.95 -12.29
N ASN A 21 4.86 18.23 -11.89
CA ASN A 21 3.67 19.07 -12.08
C ASN A 21 2.39 18.44 -11.50
N ILE A 22 2.54 17.67 -10.42
CA ILE A 22 1.44 17.02 -9.72
C ILE A 22 1.07 17.85 -8.49
N GLU A 23 -0.17 18.33 -8.46
CA GLU A 23 -0.75 18.94 -7.27
C GLU A 23 -1.51 17.89 -6.45
N LEU A 24 -1.02 17.66 -5.22
CA LEU A 24 -1.64 16.73 -4.29
C LEU A 24 -2.92 17.34 -3.71
N LYS A 25 -4.03 16.58 -3.77
CA LYS A 25 -5.35 17.05 -3.31
C LYS A 25 -5.48 16.98 -1.79
N TYR A 26 -4.74 16.07 -1.16
CA TYR A 26 -4.82 15.75 0.26
C TYR A 26 -3.43 15.91 0.92
N PRO A 27 -2.92 17.16 1.04
CA PRO A 27 -1.60 17.42 1.61
C PRO A 27 -1.45 17.07 3.09
N LEU A 28 -2.57 16.84 3.79
CA LEU A 28 -2.61 16.45 5.20
C LEU A 28 -2.41 14.94 5.42
N LEU A 29 -2.50 14.12 4.36
CA LEU A 29 -2.25 12.69 4.47
C LEU A 29 -0.75 12.42 4.69
N PRO A 30 -0.39 11.40 5.49
CA PRO A 30 1.01 11.06 5.70
C PRO A 30 1.64 10.52 4.41
N ALA A 31 2.92 10.80 4.23
CA ALA A 31 3.71 10.17 3.18
C ALA A 31 4.13 8.76 3.58
N ILE A 32 4.16 7.85 2.61
CA ILE A 32 4.67 6.49 2.77
C ILE A 32 6.19 6.53 2.68
N GLN A 33 6.87 6.05 3.73
CA GLN A 33 8.31 5.85 3.71
C GLN A 33 8.62 4.43 3.20
N SER A 34 9.50 4.35 2.21
CA SER A 34 10.03 3.10 1.68
C SER A 34 11.56 3.21 1.55
N GLY A 35 12.23 2.12 1.18
CA GLY A 35 13.69 2.07 1.07
C GLY A 35 14.39 1.62 2.35
N SER A 36 15.72 1.74 2.35
CA SER A 36 16.56 1.35 3.48
C SER A 36 16.74 2.51 4.47
N ASP A 37 17.15 2.19 5.69
CA ASP A 37 17.44 3.20 6.73
C ASP A 37 18.54 4.20 6.27
N ALA A 38 19.49 3.72 5.46
CA ALA A 38 20.55 4.54 4.88
C ALA A 38 20.07 5.47 3.74
N ARG A 39 18.97 5.13 3.05
CA ARG A 39 18.40 5.89 1.93
C ARG A 39 16.86 5.79 1.96
N PRO A 40 16.20 6.53 2.88
CA PRO A 40 14.76 6.55 2.94
C PRO A 40 14.17 7.33 1.76
N MET A 41 13.16 6.74 1.13
CA MET A 41 12.36 7.31 0.05
C MET A 41 10.97 7.64 0.59
N TYR A 42 10.36 8.72 0.10
CA TYR A 42 9.06 9.19 0.56
C TYR A 42 8.11 9.38 -0.60
N PHE A 43 6.92 8.80 -0.50
CA PHE A 43 5.89 8.81 -1.52
C PHE A 43 4.58 9.38 -0.97
N PRO A 44 3.89 10.28 -1.68
CA PRO A 44 2.54 10.69 -1.32
C PRO A 44 1.59 9.49 -1.37
N MET A 45 0.74 9.33 -0.34
CA MET A 45 -0.22 8.23 -0.28
C MET A 45 -1.18 8.22 -1.48
N GLU A 46 -1.52 9.40 -2.03
CA GLU A 46 -2.36 9.56 -3.22
C GLU A 46 -1.79 8.89 -4.49
N LEU A 47 -0.47 8.73 -4.55
CA LEU A 47 0.23 8.18 -5.72
C LEU A 47 0.57 6.70 -5.53
N CYS A 48 0.25 6.11 -4.38
CA CYS A 48 0.58 4.72 -4.08
C CYS A 48 -0.65 3.82 -4.26
N GLN A 49 -0.45 2.72 -5.00
CA GLN A 49 -1.44 1.66 -5.15
C GLN A 49 -0.88 0.36 -4.57
N ILE A 50 -1.76 -0.46 -4.00
CA ILE A 50 -1.40 -1.80 -3.54
C ILE A 50 -1.38 -2.72 -4.76
N GLU A 51 -0.21 -3.28 -5.09
CA GLU A 51 -0.08 -4.25 -6.17
C GLU A 51 -0.91 -5.52 -5.88
N ALA A 52 -1.55 -6.05 -6.92
CA ALA A 52 -2.37 -7.25 -6.83
C ALA A 52 -1.53 -8.51 -6.57
N GLY A 53 -2.16 -9.57 -6.03
CA GLY A 53 -1.50 -10.86 -5.81
C GLY A 53 -0.58 -10.93 -4.60
N GLN A 54 -0.43 -9.86 -3.82
CA GLN A 54 0.32 -9.89 -2.57
C GLN A 54 -0.45 -10.67 -1.49
N ARG A 55 0.14 -11.77 -1.00
CA ARG A 55 -0.42 -12.55 0.11
C ARG A 55 -0.33 -11.77 1.42
N TYR A 56 -1.45 -11.64 2.12
CA TYR A 56 -1.47 -11.13 3.49
C TYR A 56 -0.99 -12.21 4.48
N SER A 57 0.13 -11.96 5.17
CA SER A 57 0.78 -12.94 6.07
C SER A 57 0.53 -12.69 7.56
N LYS A 58 -0.09 -11.56 7.92
CA LYS A 58 -0.37 -11.23 9.32
C LYS A 58 -1.66 -11.90 9.78
N ARG A 59 -1.87 -11.97 11.10
CA ARG A 59 -3.13 -12.45 11.68
C ARG A 59 -4.28 -11.53 11.24
N LEU A 60 -5.38 -12.14 10.84
CA LEU A 60 -6.63 -11.47 10.54
C LEU A 60 -7.38 -11.17 11.84
N ASN A 61 -8.24 -10.15 11.82
CA ASN A 61 -9.16 -9.89 12.94
C ASN A 61 -10.33 -10.90 12.92
N GLU A 62 -11.08 -11.01 14.02
CA GLU A 62 -12.15 -12.01 14.16
C GLU A 62 -13.24 -11.90 13.08
N GLU A 63 -13.59 -10.67 12.70
CA GLU A 63 -14.57 -10.39 11.65
C GLU A 63 -14.08 -10.87 10.28
N GLN A 64 -12.82 -10.57 9.92
CA GLN A 64 -12.17 -11.01 8.69
C GLN A 64 -12.06 -12.53 8.64
N VAL A 65 -11.71 -13.18 9.75
CA VAL A 65 -11.68 -14.65 9.84
C VAL A 65 -13.07 -15.23 9.61
N THR A 66 -14.10 -14.68 10.25
CA THR A 66 -15.49 -15.13 10.09
C THR A 66 -15.97 -14.98 8.66
N ASN A 67 -15.67 -13.84 8.02
CA ASN A 67 -16.01 -13.60 6.62
C ASN A 67 -15.25 -14.55 5.69
N LEU A 68 -13.97 -14.82 5.95
CA LEU A 68 -13.18 -15.79 5.20
C LEU A 68 -13.75 -17.20 5.34
N LEU A 69 -14.13 -17.63 6.54
CA LEU A 69 -14.76 -18.94 6.77
C LEU A 69 -16.08 -19.04 6.01
N ARG A 70 -16.95 -18.02 6.09
CA ARG A 70 -18.20 -17.98 5.33
C ARG A 70 -17.99 -18.07 3.82
N ALA A 71 -16.95 -17.41 3.30
CA ALA A 71 -16.64 -17.43 1.87
C ALA A 71 -16.01 -18.75 1.39
N THR A 72 -15.23 -19.42 2.24
CA THR A 72 -14.44 -20.61 1.86
C THR A 72 -15.09 -21.94 2.25
N CYS A 73 -15.96 -21.96 3.26
CA CYS A 73 -16.63 -23.17 3.72
C CYS A 73 -17.78 -23.55 2.78
N GLN A 74 -17.49 -24.47 1.85
CA GLN A 74 -18.48 -25.08 0.97
C GLN A 74 -18.86 -26.49 1.45
N ARG A 75 -20.08 -26.94 1.12
CA ARG A 75 -20.49 -28.32 1.40
C ARG A 75 -19.70 -29.30 0.51
N PRO A 76 -19.41 -30.53 0.97
CA PRO A 76 -18.58 -31.48 0.20
C PRO A 76 -19.03 -31.69 -1.24
N HIS A 77 -20.35 -31.80 -1.48
CA HIS A 77 -20.91 -31.97 -2.82
C HIS A 77 -20.71 -30.75 -3.74
N GLN A 78 -20.71 -29.52 -3.18
CA GLN A 78 -20.44 -28.30 -3.96
C GLN A 78 -18.97 -28.23 -4.32
N ARG A 79 -18.09 -28.54 -3.36
CA ARG A 79 -16.65 -28.57 -3.60
C ARG A 79 -16.24 -29.63 -4.61
N GLU A 80 -16.91 -30.78 -4.63
CA GLU A 80 -16.68 -31.82 -5.65
C GLU A 80 -17.02 -31.32 -7.06
N GLN A 81 -18.12 -30.57 -7.21
CA GLN A 81 -18.50 -29.95 -8.48
C GLN A 81 -17.51 -28.88 -8.94
N ASP A 82 -16.97 -28.06 -8.03
CA ASP A 82 -16.01 -27.00 -8.35
C ASP A 82 -14.62 -27.54 -8.77
N ILE A 83 -14.26 -28.76 -8.33
CA ILE A 83 -12.96 -29.40 -8.63
C ILE A 83 -13.01 -30.22 -9.93
N ARG A 84 -14.18 -30.73 -10.31
CA ARG A 84 -14.36 -31.66 -11.43
C ARG A 84 -14.49 -30.95 -12.77
#